data_AF-A0A960S0P2-F1
#
_entry.id   AF-A0A960S0P2-F1
#
_cell.length_a   1.000
_cell.length_b   1.000
_cell.length_c   1.000
_cell.angle_alpha   90.00
_cell.angle_beta   90.00
_cell.angle_gamma   90.00
#
_symmetry.space_group_name_H-M   'P 1'
#
loop_
_entity.id
_entity.type
_entity.pdbx_description
1 polymer ?
#
loop_
_entity_poly.entity_id
_entity_poly.type
_entity_poly.pdbx_seq_one_letter_code
_entity_poly.pdbx_strand_id
1 'polypeptide(L)'
;MLDFFRKYQRYFFIVIAVVIVISFSFFGTYQSMGQQTKVADRPIGKLVDGKKMMKKEVDQMARFLSSDRNDHALAEKGMMPNYFNNGVIRHDLMGSGMGTLLVHAYFDDIKEELKERMVHHKGYRPYVHPMAPFISIENLWAQVLPAQKKNLATFLHQSPEMTPDTFSLLVDLYVGETAFPSNILRDYLLFQEKHYEWIQPDPALPRANLNLF
;
A
#
# COMPACT_ATOMS: atom_id res chain seq x y z
N MET A 1 57.52 -3.13 -31.72
CA MET A 1 56.51 -3.57 -30.72
C MET A 1 55.08 -3.16 -31.09
N LEU A 2 54.83 -1.94 -31.56
CA LEU A 2 53.50 -1.48 -32.00
C LEU A 2 52.95 -2.21 -33.25
N ASP A 3 53.81 -2.60 -34.20
CA ASP A 3 53.36 -3.32 -35.41
C ASP A 3 52.90 -4.77 -35.15
N PHE A 4 53.40 -5.41 -34.10
CA PHE A 4 52.97 -6.76 -33.71
C PHE A 4 51.55 -6.73 -33.12
N PHE A 5 51.26 -5.73 -32.28
CA PHE A 5 49.91 -5.48 -31.76
C PHE A 5 48.93 -5.15 -32.88
N ARG A 6 49.35 -4.38 -33.89
CA ARG A 6 48.51 -4.02 -35.03
C ARG A 6 48.21 -5.20 -35.97
N LYS A 7 49.16 -6.13 -36.14
CA LYS A 7 49.00 -7.33 -36.99
C LYS A 7 48.07 -8.38 -36.36
N TYR A 8 48.07 -8.52 -35.02
CA TYR A 8 47.26 -9.50 -34.30
C TYR A 8 46.08 -8.90 -33.51
N GLN A 9 45.80 -7.62 -33.71
CA GLN A 9 44.73 -6.87 -33.02
C GLN A 9 43.39 -7.61 -33.03
N ARG A 10 43.00 -8.17 -34.19
CA ARG A 10 41.73 -8.90 -34.35
C ARG A 10 41.66 -10.18 -33.50
N TYR A 11 42.77 -10.91 -33.39
CA TYR A 11 42.83 -12.11 -32.54
C TYR A 11 42.75 -11.75 -31.06
N PHE A 12 43.43 -10.68 -30.64
CA PHE A 12 43.43 -10.23 -29.26
C PHE A 12 42.02 -9.78 -28.81
N PHE A 13 41.28 -9.06 -29.67
CA PHE A 13 39.90 -8.68 -29.39
C PHE A 13 38.96 -9.89 -29.27
N ILE A 14 39.13 -10.92 -30.11
CA ILE A 14 38.32 -12.14 -30.02
C ILE A 14 38.61 -12.87 -28.70
N VAL A 15 39.88 -13.02 -28.32
CA VAL A 15 40.26 -13.67 -27.06
C VAL A 15 39.71 -12.91 -25.85
N ILE A 16 39.85 -11.58 -25.82
CA ILE A 16 39.29 -10.75 -24.75
C ILE A 16 37.77 -10.87 -24.70
N ALA A 17 37.08 -10.82 -25.83
CA ALA A 17 35.62 -10.95 -25.88
C ALA A 17 35.17 -12.32 -25.33
N VAL A 18 35.86 -13.41 -25.68
CA VAL A 18 35.56 -14.75 -25.16
C VAL A 18 35.79 -14.80 -23.65
N VAL A 19 36.90 -14.24 -23.14
CA VAL A 19 37.18 -14.20 -21.69
C VAL A 19 36.13 -13.37 -20.94
N ILE A 20 35.68 -12.25 -21.51
CA ILE A 20 34.62 -11.41 -20.95
C ILE A 20 33.30 -12.18 -20.90
N VAL A 21 32.90 -12.82 -22.00
CA VAL A 21 31.65 -13.61 -22.07
C VAL A 21 31.68 -14.76 -21.08
N ILE A 22 32.78 -15.50 -20.97
CA ILE A 22 32.94 -16.58 -19.98
C ILE A 22 32.88 -16.01 -18.56
N SER A 23 33.55 -14.88 -18.29
CA SER A 23 33.53 -14.24 -16.98
C SER A 23 32.12 -13.80 -16.57
N PHE A 24 31.36 -13.16 -17.47
CA PHE A 24 29.97 -12.79 -17.20
C PHE A 24 29.04 -14.00 -17.08
N SER A 25 29.26 -15.04 -17.89
CA SER A 25 28.41 -16.24 -17.90
C SER A 25 28.64 -17.14 -16.70
N PHE A 26 29.85 -17.18 -16.13
CA PHE A 26 30.19 -18.04 -14.99
C PHE A 26 30.26 -17.28 -13.66
N PHE A 27 30.83 -16.08 -13.59
CA PHE A 27 30.91 -15.33 -12.33
C PHE A 27 29.66 -14.47 -12.09
N GLY A 28 29.04 -13.90 -13.14
CA GLY A 28 27.87 -13.04 -13.00
C GLY A 28 26.58 -13.79 -12.61
N THR A 29 26.42 -15.03 -13.06
CA THR A 29 25.22 -15.86 -12.79
C THR A 29 25.31 -16.65 -11.50
N TYR A 30 26.50 -17.14 -11.12
CA TYR A 30 26.66 -17.89 -9.86
C TYR A 30 26.51 -17.00 -8.62
N GLN A 31 26.84 -15.71 -8.72
CA GLN A 31 26.69 -14.77 -7.61
C GLN A 31 25.26 -14.21 -7.48
N SER A 32 24.46 -14.20 -8.56
CA SER A 32 23.02 -13.86 -8.50
C SER A 32 22.17 -15.03 -7.98
N MET A 33 22.67 -16.26 -8.08
CA MET A 33 22.14 -17.44 -7.39
C MET A 33 22.68 -17.54 -5.95
N GLY A 34 22.89 -16.40 -5.30
CA GLY A 34 23.28 -16.33 -3.90
C GLY A 34 22.32 -17.15 -3.05
N GLN A 35 22.87 -18.10 -2.29
CA GLN A 35 22.15 -18.83 -1.26
C GLN A 35 21.32 -17.86 -0.44
N GLN A 36 20.00 -17.84 -0.67
CA GLN A 36 19.10 -17.31 0.34
C GLN A 36 19.41 -18.11 1.60
N THR A 37 19.98 -17.44 2.60
CA THR A 37 20.09 -17.97 3.96
C THR A 37 18.71 -18.49 4.32
N LYS A 38 18.54 -19.82 4.30
CA LYS A 38 17.29 -20.47 4.71
C LYS A 38 17.16 -20.15 6.19
N VAL A 39 16.45 -19.06 6.51
CA VAL A 39 16.02 -18.76 7.86
C VAL A 39 15.28 -20.00 8.34
N ALA A 40 15.83 -20.68 9.34
CA ALA A 40 15.26 -21.90 9.88
C ALA A 40 13.83 -21.59 10.37
N ASP A 41 12.88 -22.38 9.90
CA ASP A 41 11.48 -22.20 10.27
C ASP A 41 11.29 -22.58 11.74
N ARG A 42 10.73 -21.65 12.52
CA ARG A 42 10.60 -21.80 13.98
C ARG A 42 9.15 -22.07 14.36
N PRO A 43 8.87 -23.02 15.28
CA PRO A 43 7.52 -23.19 15.81
C PRO A 43 7.18 -21.99 16.69
N ILE A 44 6.00 -21.41 16.48
CA ILE A 44 5.49 -20.25 17.24
C ILE A 44 4.29 -20.60 18.12
N GLY A 45 3.69 -21.77 17.92
CA GLY A 45 2.56 -22.21 18.72
C GLY A 45 2.08 -23.60 18.37
N LYS A 46 0.90 -23.96 18.88
CA LYS A 46 0.18 -25.18 18.52
C LYS A 46 -1.21 -24.81 17.99
N LEU A 47 -1.62 -25.50 16.94
CA LEU A 47 -2.98 -25.45 16.40
C LEU A 47 -3.96 -26.18 17.33
N VAL A 48 -5.26 -26.01 17.07
CA VAL A 48 -6.35 -26.65 17.85
C VAL A 48 -6.27 -28.19 17.79
N ASP A 49 -5.71 -28.73 16.71
CA ASP A 49 -5.44 -30.16 16.53
C ASP A 49 -4.12 -30.63 17.17
N GLY A 50 -3.41 -29.75 17.88
CA GLY A 50 -2.15 -30.03 18.55
C GLY A 50 -0.91 -30.00 17.65
N LYS A 51 -1.05 -29.79 16.33
CA LYS A 51 0.09 -29.65 15.42
C LYS A 51 0.86 -28.36 15.69
N LYS A 52 2.18 -28.37 15.41
CA LYS A 52 3.02 -27.18 15.57
C LYS A 52 2.66 -26.16 14.48
N MET A 53 2.37 -24.94 14.89
CA MET A 53 2.21 -23.80 13.99
C MET A 53 3.59 -23.23 13.67
N MET A 54 3.95 -23.21 12.39
CA MET A 54 5.25 -22.74 11.95
C MET A 54 5.19 -21.24 11.61
N LYS A 55 6.25 -20.49 11.94
CA LYS A 55 6.30 -19.05 11.65
C LYS A 55 6.11 -18.78 10.16
N LYS A 56 6.75 -19.58 9.31
CA LYS A 56 6.71 -19.40 7.87
C LYS A 56 5.28 -19.48 7.31
N GLU A 57 4.46 -20.37 7.85
CA GLU A 57 3.06 -20.52 7.43
C GLU A 57 2.23 -19.28 7.78
N VAL A 58 2.42 -18.74 8.99
CA VAL A 58 1.76 -17.50 9.42
C VAL A 58 2.25 -16.31 8.59
N ASP A 59 3.55 -16.19 8.35
CA ASP A 59 4.11 -15.12 7.51
C ASP A 59 3.57 -15.20 6.07
N GLN A 60 3.42 -16.41 5.52
CA GLN A 60 2.84 -16.62 4.19
C GLN A 60 1.35 -16.23 4.14
N MET A 61 0.59 -16.63 5.16
CA MET A 61 -0.82 -16.26 5.26
C MET A 61 -0.99 -14.75 5.43
N ALA A 62 -0.18 -14.13 6.28
CA ALA A 62 -0.20 -12.67 6.48
C ALA A 62 0.08 -11.93 5.18
N ARG A 63 1.08 -12.36 4.39
CA ARG A 63 1.39 -11.79 3.07
C ARG A 63 0.28 -12.02 2.05
N PHE A 64 -0.38 -13.17 2.11
CA PHE A 64 -1.50 -13.47 1.23
C PHE A 64 -2.71 -12.57 1.53
N LEU A 65 -3.01 -12.39 2.82
CA LEU A 65 -4.14 -11.57 3.26
C LEU A 65 -3.87 -10.07 3.15
N SER A 66 -2.60 -9.64 3.18
CA SER A 66 -2.23 -8.21 3.18
C SER A 66 -2.54 -7.47 1.89
N SER A 67 -2.83 -8.17 0.80
CA SER A 67 -3.30 -7.53 -0.43
C SER A 67 -4.43 -8.27 -1.10
N ASP A 68 -5.33 -7.53 -1.73
CA ASP A 68 -6.44 -8.01 -2.55
C ASP A 68 -6.38 -7.46 -4.00
N ARG A 69 -7.37 -7.83 -4.82
CA ARG A 69 -7.45 -7.38 -6.23
C ARG A 69 -7.69 -5.87 -6.38
N ASN A 70 -8.34 -5.24 -5.41
CA ASN A 70 -8.75 -3.84 -5.42
C ASN A 70 -7.67 -2.92 -4.81
N ASP A 71 -6.70 -3.47 -4.08
CA ASP A 71 -5.59 -2.70 -3.53
C ASP A 71 -4.71 -2.08 -4.61
N HIS A 72 -4.71 -2.59 -5.85
CA HIS A 72 -4.06 -1.90 -6.96
C HIS A 72 -4.69 -0.53 -7.25
N ALA A 73 -6.00 -0.36 -7.02
CA ALA A 73 -6.66 0.94 -7.21
C ALA A 73 -6.32 1.93 -6.08
N LEU A 74 -5.96 1.43 -4.90
CA LEU A 74 -5.53 2.24 -3.75
C LEU A 74 -4.02 2.49 -3.74
N ALA A 75 -3.21 1.53 -4.22
CA ALA A 75 -1.76 1.60 -4.21
C ALA A 75 -1.23 2.38 -5.42
N GLU A 76 -0.49 3.44 -5.18
CA GLU A 76 -0.01 4.31 -6.25
C GLU A 76 1.03 3.66 -7.19
N LYS A 77 1.67 2.51 -6.84
CA LYS A 77 2.70 1.88 -7.70
C LYS A 77 2.86 0.36 -7.56
N GLY A 78 2.86 -0.32 -8.71
CA GLY A 78 3.70 -1.52 -9.00
C GLY A 78 3.37 -2.83 -8.28
N MET A 79 2.37 -2.86 -7.41
CA MET A 79 1.97 -4.08 -6.73
C MET A 79 1.01 -4.87 -7.62
N MET A 80 1.40 -6.08 -8.01
CA MET A 80 0.49 -6.97 -8.75
C MET A 80 -0.73 -7.26 -7.87
N PRO A 81 -1.96 -7.14 -8.40
CA PRO A 81 -3.17 -7.46 -7.67
C PRO A 81 -3.17 -8.93 -7.26
N ASN A 82 -3.57 -9.21 -6.02
CA ASN A 82 -3.72 -10.58 -5.54
C ASN A 82 -5.09 -11.11 -5.95
N TYR A 83 -5.16 -11.72 -7.13
CA TYR A 83 -6.40 -12.30 -7.67
C TYR A 83 -6.94 -13.51 -6.88
N PHE A 84 -6.12 -14.09 -6.00
CA PHE A 84 -6.52 -15.22 -5.18
C PHE A 84 -7.14 -14.80 -3.84
N ASN A 85 -6.93 -13.53 -3.42
CA ASN A 85 -7.58 -12.95 -2.27
C ASN A 85 -8.73 -12.04 -2.72
N ASN A 86 -9.95 -12.46 -2.41
CA ASN A 86 -11.16 -11.70 -2.72
C ASN A 86 -11.42 -10.53 -1.77
N GLY A 87 -10.43 -10.10 -0.98
CA GLY A 87 -10.55 -9.01 -0.04
C GLY A 87 -11.06 -9.45 1.32
N VAL A 88 -10.50 -10.53 1.88
CA VAL A 88 -10.91 -11.04 3.21
C VAL A 88 -10.78 -9.96 4.29
N ILE A 89 -9.69 -9.19 4.30
CA ILE A 89 -9.54 -8.06 5.24
C ILE A 89 -10.63 -7.02 4.98
N ARG A 90 -10.81 -6.61 3.72
CA ARG A 90 -11.73 -5.55 3.34
C ARG A 90 -13.20 -5.88 3.62
N HIS A 91 -13.66 -7.03 3.16
CA HIS A 91 -15.06 -7.43 3.20
C HIS A 91 -15.42 -8.20 4.46
N ASP A 92 -14.64 -9.24 4.78
CA ASP A 92 -15.02 -10.19 5.84
C ASP A 92 -14.57 -9.72 7.22
N LEU A 93 -13.46 -8.98 7.35
CA LEU A 93 -13.03 -8.42 8.63
C LEU A 93 -13.57 -7.00 8.84
N MET A 94 -13.25 -6.07 7.95
CA MET A 94 -13.63 -4.66 8.12
C MET A 94 -15.11 -4.43 7.79
N GLY A 95 -15.55 -4.85 6.59
CA GLY A 95 -16.92 -4.62 6.13
C GLY A 95 -18.01 -5.33 6.92
N SER A 96 -17.71 -6.48 7.56
CA SER A 96 -18.69 -7.21 8.39
C SER A 96 -18.79 -6.73 9.83
N GLY A 97 -17.82 -5.91 10.28
CA GLY A 97 -17.65 -5.53 11.69
C GLY A 97 -16.92 -6.56 12.56
N MET A 98 -16.49 -7.70 12.01
CA MET A 98 -15.71 -8.71 12.75
C MET A 98 -14.40 -8.13 13.29
N GLY A 99 -13.72 -7.28 12.52
CA GLY A 99 -12.50 -6.59 12.95
C GLY A 99 -12.75 -5.77 14.22
N THR A 100 -13.84 -5.02 14.26
CA THR A 100 -14.26 -4.28 15.46
C THR A 100 -14.47 -5.20 16.65
N LEU A 101 -15.20 -6.31 16.49
CA LEU A 101 -15.42 -7.28 17.56
C LEU A 101 -14.10 -7.86 18.12
N LEU A 102 -13.16 -8.21 17.23
CA LEU A 102 -11.84 -8.70 17.63
C LEU A 102 -11.05 -7.64 18.39
N VAL A 103 -11.05 -6.39 17.92
CA VAL A 103 -10.37 -5.29 18.60
C VAL A 103 -10.98 -5.02 19.96
N HIS A 104 -12.30 -5.06 20.12
CA HIS A 104 -12.93 -4.92 21.43
C HIS A 104 -12.51 -6.03 22.41
N ALA A 105 -12.35 -7.26 21.93
CA ALA A 105 -12.00 -8.39 22.78
C ALA A 105 -10.51 -8.42 23.18
N TYR A 106 -9.62 -7.97 22.29
CA TYR A 106 -8.17 -8.06 22.46
C TYR A 106 -7.48 -6.68 22.49
N PHE A 107 -8.23 -5.62 22.81
CA PHE A 107 -7.77 -4.25 22.66
C PHE A 107 -6.44 -3.99 23.38
N ASP A 108 -6.33 -4.44 24.62
CA ASP A 108 -5.18 -4.19 25.47
C ASP A 108 -3.89 -4.81 24.90
N ASP A 109 -4.01 -5.93 24.17
CA ASP A 109 -2.87 -6.63 23.57
C ASP A 109 -2.35 -5.92 22.30
N ILE A 110 -3.21 -5.18 21.59
CA ILE A 110 -2.90 -4.57 20.28
C ILE A 110 -2.87 -3.04 20.29
N LYS A 111 -3.22 -2.41 21.42
CA LYS A 111 -3.39 -0.96 21.55
C LYS A 111 -2.19 -0.15 21.07
N GLU A 112 -0.98 -0.56 21.45
CA GLU A 112 0.24 0.19 21.11
C GLU A 112 0.53 0.16 19.60
N GLU A 113 0.35 -1.00 18.95
CA GLU A 113 0.52 -1.12 17.50
C GLU A 113 -0.51 -0.28 16.73
N LEU A 114 -1.77 -0.28 17.20
CA LEU A 114 -2.83 0.55 16.61
C LEU A 114 -2.54 2.03 16.78
N LYS A 115 -2.05 2.44 17.95
CA LYS A 115 -1.74 3.83 18.27
C LYS A 115 -0.66 4.39 17.35
N GLU A 116 0.40 3.62 17.09
CA GLU A 116 1.47 4.01 16.16
C GLU A 116 0.90 4.31 14.77
N ARG A 117 0.05 3.42 14.25
CA ARG A 117 -0.58 3.59 12.93
C ARG A 117 -1.52 4.80 12.87
N MET A 118 -2.29 5.04 13.92
CA MET A 118 -3.23 6.17 13.97
C MET A 118 -2.55 7.54 13.82
N VAL A 119 -1.32 7.68 14.33
CA VAL A 119 -0.57 8.95 14.23
C VAL A 119 -0.40 9.38 12.77
N HIS A 120 -0.15 8.43 11.87
CA HIS A 120 -0.04 8.72 10.44
C HIS A 120 -1.34 9.27 9.85
N HIS A 121 -2.48 8.68 10.21
CA HIS A 121 -3.79 9.09 9.69
C HIS A 121 -4.26 10.44 10.24
N LYS A 122 -3.86 10.83 11.46
CA LYS A 122 -4.19 12.15 12.04
C LYS A 122 -3.57 13.32 11.26
N GLY A 123 -2.48 13.07 10.54
CA GLY A 123 -1.83 14.04 9.67
C GLY A 123 -2.58 14.30 8.37
N TYR A 124 -3.62 13.53 8.04
CA TYR A 124 -4.35 13.67 6.80
C TYR A 124 -4.96 15.06 6.63
N ARG A 125 -4.87 15.58 5.40
CA ARG A 125 -5.44 16.86 4.99
C ARG A 125 -6.21 16.62 3.70
N PRO A 126 -7.55 16.65 3.74
CA PRO A 126 -8.35 16.53 2.53
C PRO A 126 -7.94 17.60 1.51
N TYR A 127 -7.89 17.22 0.24
CA TYR A 127 -7.59 18.16 -0.82
C TYR A 127 -8.66 19.25 -0.91
N VAL A 128 -8.19 20.48 -1.08
CA VAL A 128 -9.00 21.69 -1.32
C VAL A 128 -8.33 22.49 -2.43
N HIS A 129 -9.08 22.84 -3.47
CA HIS A 129 -8.54 23.61 -4.58
C HIS A 129 -8.14 25.04 -4.14
N PRO A 130 -6.92 25.54 -4.44
CA PRO A 130 -6.41 26.80 -3.92
C PRO A 130 -7.26 28.04 -4.24
N MET A 131 -7.81 28.10 -5.46
CA MET A 131 -8.61 29.24 -5.93
C MET A 131 -10.12 29.02 -5.79
N ALA A 132 -10.54 27.80 -5.46
CA ALA A 132 -11.95 27.41 -5.50
C ALA A 132 -12.25 26.41 -4.37
N PRO A 133 -12.36 26.85 -3.10
CA PRO A 133 -12.49 25.96 -1.95
C PRO A 133 -13.71 25.03 -1.99
N PHE A 134 -14.71 25.34 -2.84
CA PHE A 134 -15.84 24.46 -3.07
C PHE A 134 -15.48 23.17 -3.83
N ILE A 135 -14.40 23.18 -4.62
CA ILE A 135 -13.79 21.98 -5.22
C ILE A 135 -12.87 21.36 -4.17
N SER A 136 -13.43 20.45 -3.36
CA SER A 136 -12.71 19.77 -2.29
C SER A 136 -13.29 18.39 -2.02
N ILE A 137 -12.49 17.52 -1.42
CA ILE A 137 -12.94 16.18 -1.00
C ILE A 137 -14.11 16.28 -0.01
N GLU A 138 -14.04 17.22 0.93
CA GLU A 138 -15.09 17.38 1.95
C GLU A 138 -16.43 17.82 1.35
N ASN A 139 -16.42 18.65 0.31
CA ASN A 139 -17.65 19.07 -0.37
C ASN A 139 -18.23 17.97 -1.24
N LEU A 140 -17.36 17.21 -1.92
CA LEU A 140 -17.78 16.00 -2.63
C LEU A 140 -18.42 15.00 -1.67
N TRP A 141 -17.74 14.65 -0.59
CA TRP A 141 -18.29 13.74 0.42
C TRP A 141 -19.57 14.28 1.07
N ALA A 142 -19.72 15.60 1.25
CA ALA A 142 -20.98 16.15 1.74
C ALA A 142 -22.19 15.79 0.85
N GLN A 143 -21.97 15.65 -0.45
CA GLN A 143 -23.02 15.35 -1.43
C GLN A 143 -23.26 13.84 -1.58
N VAL A 144 -22.19 13.04 -1.62
CA VAL A 144 -22.31 11.59 -1.96
C VAL A 144 -22.11 10.65 -0.78
N LEU A 145 -21.37 11.06 0.26
CA LEU A 145 -21.00 10.24 1.42
C LEU A 145 -21.02 11.07 2.73
N PRO A 146 -22.18 11.60 3.14
CA PRO A 146 -22.27 12.52 4.29
C PRO A 146 -21.79 11.89 5.60
N ALA A 147 -21.98 10.57 5.75
CA ALA A 147 -21.44 9.80 6.88
C ALA A 147 -19.91 9.85 6.91
N GLN A 148 -19.23 9.76 5.76
CA GLN A 148 -17.77 9.79 5.71
C GLN A 148 -17.19 11.16 6.04
N LYS A 149 -17.82 12.22 5.55
CA LYS A 149 -17.46 13.59 5.96
C LYS A 149 -17.55 13.73 7.49
N LYS A 150 -18.66 13.27 8.08
CA LYS A 150 -18.86 13.34 9.53
C LYS A 150 -17.80 12.53 10.27
N ASN A 151 -17.57 11.28 9.85
CA ASN A 151 -16.62 10.38 10.47
C ASN A 151 -15.19 10.92 10.41
N LEU A 152 -14.80 11.52 9.28
CA LEU A 152 -13.48 12.14 9.13
C LEU A 152 -13.35 13.34 10.07
N ALA A 153 -14.36 14.22 10.12
CA ALA A 153 -14.34 15.36 11.01
C ALA A 153 -14.24 14.91 12.48
N THR A 154 -15.03 13.91 12.89
CA THR A 154 -14.93 13.31 14.23
C THR A 154 -13.52 12.75 14.47
N PHE A 155 -12.96 12.02 13.51
CA PHE A 155 -11.64 11.41 13.62
C PHE A 155 -10.53 12.46 13.74
N LEU A 156 -10.60 13.56 13.00
CA LEU A 156 -9.57 14.61 13.04
C LEU A 156 -9.67 15.49 14.29
N HIS A 157 -10.88 15.74 14.81
CA HIS A 157 -11.12 16.62 15.97
C HIS A 157 -11.04 15.91 17.33
N GLN A 158 -11.22 14.59 17.40
CA GLN A 158 -11.10 13.86 18.66
C GLN A 158 -9.66 13.81 19.19
N SER A 159 -9.53 13.53 20.49
CA SER A 159 -8.24 13.28 21.16
C SER A 159 -7.40 12.26 20.37
N PRO A 160 -6.05 12.36 20.36
CA PRO A 160 -5.16 11.36 19.77
C PRO A 160 -5.06 10.07 20.60
N GLU A 161 -6.13 9.70 21.30
CA GLU A 161 -6.19 8.47 22.08
C GLU A 161 -6.78 7.33 21.23
N MET A 162 -6.05 6.21 21.20
CA MET A 162 -6.55 4.98 20.61
C MET A 162 -7.53 4.34 21.61
N THR A 163 -8.76 4.14 21.16
CA THR A 163 -9.83 3.43 21.87
C THR A 163 -10.50 2.46 20.89
N PRO A 164 -11.26 1.46 21.36
CA PRO A 164 -12.03 0.59 20.45
C PRO A 164 -13.00 1.37 19.54
N ASP A 165 -13.60 2.45 20.05
CA ASP A 165 -14.47 3.33 19.26
C ASP A 165 -13.68 4.10 18.19
N THR A 166 -12.47 4.55 18.54
CA THR A 166 -11.53 5.16 17.57
C THR A 166 -11.17 4.18 16.45
N PHE A 167 -10.95 2.90 16.79
CA PHE A 167 -10.69 1.87 15.79
C PHE A 167 -11.92 1.65 14.90
N SER A 168 -13.12 1.56 15.49
CA SER A 168 -14.37 1.43 14.73
C SER A 168 -14.55 2.58 13.73
N LEU A 169 -14.23 3.81 14.15
CA LEU A 169 -14.27 4.98 13.28
C LEU A 169 -13.26 4.89 12.11
N LEU A 170 -12.07 4.34 12.36
CA LEU A 170 -11.09 4.08 11.29
C LEU A 170 -11.57 3.01 10.32
N VAL A 171 -12.23 1.95 10.82
CA VAL A 171 -12.84 0.92 9.97
C VAL A 171 -13.90 1.53 9.07
N ASP A 172 -14.79 2.35 9.61
CA ASP A 172 -15.82 3.03 8.83
C ASP A 172 -15.21 3.93 7.75
N LEU A 173 -14.15 4.68 8.09
CA LEU A 173 -13.43 5.52 7.14
C LEU A 173 -12.78 4.69 6.02
N TYR A 174 -12.13 3.59 6.38
CA TYR A 174 -11.51 2.68 5.42
C TYR A 174 -12.55 2.11 4.46
N VAL A 175 -13.64 1.56 4.98
CA VAL A 175 -14.74 1.03 4.16
C VAL A 175 -15.33 2.12 3.26
N GLY A 176 -15.46 3.35 3.74
CA GLY A 176 -15.86 4.51 2.94
C GLY A 176 -14.94 4.80 1.76
N GLU A 177 -13.64 4.85 2.02
CA GLU A 177 -12.64 5.05 0.98
C GLU A 177 -12.66 3.92 -0.05
N THR A 178 -12.94 2.69 0.36
CA THR A 178 -13.10 1.58 -0.59
C THR A 178 -14.31 1.73 -1.51
N ALA A 179 -15.38 2.39 -1.07
CA ALA A 179 -16.56 2.65 -1.88
C ALA A 179 -16.34 3.81 -2.87
N PHE A 180 -15.45 4.74 -2.53
CA PHE A 180 -15.13 5.89 -3.37
C PHE A 180 -13.61 6.16 -3.37
N PRO A 181 -12.84 5.34 -4.12
CA PRO A 181 -11.38 5.36 -4.05
C PRO A 181 -10.77 6.64 -4.65
N SER A 182 -9.51 6.91 -4.32
CA SER A 182 -8.82 8.15 -4.68
C SER A 182 -8.70 8.44 -6.17
N ASN A 183 -8.62 7.42 -7.02
CA ASN A 183 -8.63 7.60 -8.46
C ASN A 183 -9.98 8.19 -8.92
N ILE A 184 -11.10 7.70 -8.38
CA ILE A 184 -12.43 8.24 -8.67
C ILE A 184 -12.58 9.65 -8.07
N LEU A 185 -12.09 9.88 -6.84
CA LEU A 185 -12.04 11.22 -6.25
C LEU A 185 -11.30 12.21 -7.16
N ARG A 186 -10.12 11.82 -7.64
CA ARG A 186 -9.29 12.64 -8.51
C ARG A 186 -9.99 12.97 -9.82
N ASP A 187 -10.57 11.97 -10.49
CA ASP A 187 -11.27 12.15 -11.75
C ASP A 187 -12.47 13.08 -11.59
N TYR A 188 -13.21 12.96 -10.48
CA TYR A 188 -14.33 13.84 -10.18
C TYR A 188 -13.90 15.28 -9.90
N LEU A 189 -12.83 15.49 -9.11
CA LEU A 189 -12.29 16.82 -8.84
C LEU A 189 -11.77 17.50 -10.13
N LEU A 190 -11.05 16.75 -10.98
CA LEU A 190 -10.60 17.22 -12.28
C LEU A 190 -11.76 17.54 -13.22
N PHE A 191 -12.85 16.77 -13.15
CA PHE A 191 -14.07 17.04 -13.90
C PHE A 191 -14.74 18.35 -13.43
N GLN A 192 -14.86 18.56 -12.12
CA GLN A 192 -15.40 19.80 -11.56
C GLN A 192 -14.54 21.00 -11.95
N GLU A 193 -13.22 20.90 -11.85
CA GLU A 193 -12.29 21.96 -12.25
C GLU A 193 -12.48 22.37 -13.72
N LYS A 194 -12.60 21.39 -14.62
CA LYS A 194 -12.84 21.62 -16.06
C LYS A 194 -14.21 22.22 -16.37
N HIS A 195 -15.18 22.08 -15.49
CA HIS A 195 -16.53 22.59 -15.71
C HIS A 195 -16.61 24.11 -15.59
N TYR A 196 -15.73 24.74 -14.80
CA TYR A 196 -15.75 26.17 -14.56
C TYR A 196 -14.64 26.88 -15.33
N GLU A 197 -15.02 27.65 -16.36
CA GLU A 197 -14.07 28.35 -17.24
C GLU A 197 -13.18 29.40 -16.54
N TRP A 198 -13.62 29.89 -15.37
CA TRP A 198 -12.94 30.93 -14.61
C TRP A 198 -11.93 30.39 -13.59
N ILE A 199 -11.84 29.07 -13.42
CA ILE A 199 -10.91 28.42 -12.49
C ILE A 199 -9.66 28.00 -13.24
N GLN A 200 -8.49 28.39 -12.74
CA GLN A 200 -7.22 27.90 -13.27
C GLN A 200 -6.97 26.47 -12.80
N PRO A 201 -6.57 25.54 -13.69
CA PRO A 201 -6.26 24.18 -13.29
C PRO A 201 -5.13 24.12 -12.25
N ASP A 202 -5.35 23.38 -11.17
CA ASP A 202 -4.34 23.09 -10.17
C ASP A 202 -3.35 22.03 -10.69
N PRO A 203 -2.07 22.40 -10.94
CA PRO A 203 -1.07 21.46 -11.42
C PRO A 203 -0.75 20.35 -10.41
N ALA A 204 -1.10 20.53 -9.12
CA ALA A 204 -0.87 19.53 -8.08
C ALA A 204 -1.94 18.43 -8.06
N LEU A 205 -3.21 18.74 -8.40
CA LEU A 205 -4.34 17.82 -8.28
C LEU A 205 -4.11 16.46 -9.00
N PRO A 206 -3.58 16.39 -10.24
CA PRO A 206 -3.31 15.10 -10.89
C PRO A 206 -2.30 14.21 -10.16
N ARG A 207 -1.45 14.80 -9.32
CA ARG A 207 -0.35 14.12 -8.60
C ARG A 207 -0.56 14.09 -7.09
N ALA A 208 -1.61 14.71 -6.60
CA ALA A 208 -1.92 14.74 -5.18
C ALA A 208 -2.28 13.34 -4.71
N ASN A 209 -1.71 12.93 -3.58
CA ASN A 209 -2.16 11.75 -2.85
C ASN A 209 -3.45 12.12 -2.13
N LEU A 210 -4.57 11.53 -2.55
CA LEU A 210 -5.87 11.77 -1.95
C LEU A 210 -6.25 10.70 -0.92
N ASN A 211 -5.41 9.66 -0.74
CA ASN A 211 -5.70 8.53 0.13
C ASN A 211 -5.62 8.90 1.62
N LEU A 212 -6.55 8.36 2.41
CA LEU A 212 -6.45 8.38 3.87
C LEU A 212 -5.70 7.15 4.40
N PHE A 213 -5.89 5.98 3.78
CA PHE A 213 -5.26 4.70 4.14
C PHE A 213 -4.23 4.19 3.13
#